data_AF-A0AAU6CUG5-F1
#
_entry.id   AF-A0AAU6CUG5-F1
#
_cell.length_a   1.000
_cell.length_b   1.000
_cell.length_c   1.000
_cell.angle_alpha   90.00
_cell.angle_beta   90.00
_cell.angle_gamma   90.00
#
_symmetry.space_group_name_H-M   'P 1'
#
loop_
_entity.id
_entity.type
_entity.pdbx_description
1 polymer ?
#
loop_
_entity_poly.entity_id
_entity_poly.type
_entity_poly.pdbx_seq_one_letter_code
_entity_poly.pdbx_strand_id
1 'polypeptide(L)'
;MSSVLAGVVRGRPPAGSWQQGAPLMDEPRPGQWPFFVYGTLRPGTTEHSWMFRGLATSELPAVLHDAELYEGPDFPCAVAKPNGGRVRGEAIQVPDDVYDEMLAGLDQMMDYSPGNPGAAVERVAREVRTTNGASVTAWVYLATARTAAELEASGRRITSGDWQNR
;
A
#
# COMPACT_ATOMS: atom_id res chain seq x y z
N MET A 1 -0.30 76.83 17.73
CA MET A 1 -1.28 76.39 18.73
C MET A 1 -1.50 74.90 18.55
N SER A 2 -1.26 74.12 19.62
CA SER A 2 -1.58 72.69 19.89
C SER A 2 -1.12 71.63 18.85
N SER A 3 -0.19 70.71 19.13
CA SER A 3 -0.19 69.57 20.10
C SER A 3 -1.33 68.58 19.76
N VAL A 4 -1.16 67.25 19.57
CA VAL A 4 -0.50 66.17 20.36
C VAL A 4 -0.25 64.97 19.39
N LEU A 5 0.96 64.36 19.28
CA LEU A 5 1.42 63.07 19.87
C LEU A 5 0.34 61.93 19.91
N ALA A 6 0.57 60.63 19.69
CA ALA A 6 1.75 59.78 19.71
C ALA A 6 1.46 58.43 19.00
N GLY A 7 2.51 57.64 18.71
CA GLY A 7 2.40 56.18 18.63
C GLY A 7 3.38 55.51 17.67
N VAL A 8 4.64 55.37 18.08
CA VAL A 8 5.61 54.45 17.47
C VAL A 8 5.44 53.08 18.12
N VAL A 9 5.24 52.02 17.32
CA VAL A 9 5.96 50.75 17.51
C VAL A 9 6.44 50.26 16.16
N ARG A 10 7.73 49.89 16.14
CA ARG A 10 8.55 49.50 15.00
C ARG A 10 8.30 48.04 14.59
N GLY A 11 8.32 47.80 13.28
CA GLY A 11 8.68 46.52 12.67
C GLY A 11 9.19 46.77 11.25
N ARG A 12 10.48 46.48 10.98
CA ARG A 12 11.18 46.69 9.70
C ARG A 12 11.01 45.46 8.77
N PRO A 13 11.05 45.60 7.41
CA PRO A 13 10.59 44.59 6.46
C PRO A 13 11.76 43.79 5.81
N PRO A 14 11.59 43.18 4.61
CA PRO A 14 11.34 41.76 4.33
C PRO A 14 12.60 41.01 3.80
N ALA A 15 12.61 39.67 3.79
CA ALA A 15 13.48 38.87 2.91
C ALA A 15 13.09 37.39 2.92
N GLY A 16 13.21 36.72 1.77
CA GLY A 16 13.46 35.28 1.74
C GLY A 16 12.43 34.44 1.01
N SER A 17 12.63 34.33 -0.31
CA SER A 17 12.61 33.07 -1.06
C SER A 17 12.48 31.79 -0.21
N TRP A 18 11.33 31.13 -0.27
CA TRP A 18 11.25 29.70 0.01
C TRP A 18 11.64 28.94 -1.26
N GLN A 19 12.93 28.69 -1.44
CA GLN A 19 13.36 27.55 -2.24
C GLN A 19 13.63 26.37 -1.31
N GLN A 20 13.14 25.21 -1.77
CA GLN A 20 13.47 23.83 -1.34
C GLN A 20 12.84 23.34 -0.04
N GLY A 21 11.57 22.95 -0.14
CA GLY A 21 11.09 21.74 0.54
C GLY A 21 11.31 20.55 -0.39
N ALA A 22 11.86 19.46 0.12
CA ALA A 22 11.93 18.16 -0.58
C ALA A 22 10.58 17.84 -1.25
N PRO A 23 10.54 17.10 -2.37
CA PRO A 23 9.26 16.73 -2.95
C PRO A 23 8.47 16.02 -1.85
N LEU A 24 7.37 16.64 -1.41
CA LEU A 24 6.24 15.88 -0.90
C LEU A 24 6.05 14.80 -1.96
N MET A 25 6.02 13.54 -1.53
CA MET A 25 5.70 12.43 -2.43
C MET A 25 4.54 12.88 -3.31
N ASP A 26 4.78 12.98 -4.63
CA ASP A 26 3.75 13.38 -5.58
C ASP A 26 2.53 12.51 -5.24
N GLU A 27 1.42 13.15 -4.85
CA GLU A 27 0.23 12.40 -4.51
C GLU A 27 -0.07 11.52 -5.72
N PRO A 28 -0.18 10.19 -5.53
CA PRO A 28 -0.39 9.29 -6.64
C PRO A 28 -1.59 9.78 -7.44
N ARG A 29 -1.43 9.85 -8.77
CA ARG A 29 -2.55 10.20 -9.65
C ARG A 29 -3.76 9.33 -9.28
N PRO A 30 -5.00 9.86 -9.29
CA PRO A 30 -6.17 9.06 -8.95
C PRO A 30 -6.16 7.73 -9.72
N GLY A 31 -6.00 6.60 -9.00
CA GLY A 31 -5.91 5.25 -9.57
C GLY A 31 -4.51 4.63 -9.64
N GLN A 32 -3.42 5.39 -9.41
CA GLN A 32 -2.04 4.89 -9.41
C GLN A 32 -1.47 4.73 -8.00
N TRP A 33 -2.10 3.86 -7.20
CA TRP A 33 -1.65 3.59 -5.84
C TRP A 33 -0.49 2.58 -5.77
N PRO A 34 0.32 2.61 -4.70
CA PRO A 34 1.27 1.55 -4.40
C PRO A 34 0.61 0.16 -4.39
N PHE A 35 1.39 -0.88 -4.65
CA PHE A 35 0.96 -2.27 -4.51
C PHE A 35 1.33 -2.78 -3.13
N PHE A 36 0.36 -3.19 -2.32
CA PHE A 36 0.64 -3.83 -1.04
C PHE A 36 0.84 -5.33 -1.23
N VAL A 37 2.07 -5.78 -1.04
CA VAL A 37 2.49 -7.18 -1.18
C VAL A 37 2.72 -7.79 0.20
N TYR A 38 2.21 -8.99 0.45
CA TYR A 38 2.23 -9.60 1.79
C TYR A 38 2.68 -11.08 1.80
N GLY A 39 3.11 -11.58 0.64
CA GLY A 39 3.42 -13.00 0.43
C GLY A 39 4.75 -13.24 -0.28
N THR A 40 4.70 -14.04 -1.33
CA THR A 40 5.84 -14.33 -2.21
C THR A 40 6.34 -13.11 -2.96
N LEU A 41 5.57 -12.04 -3.07
CA LEU A 41 6.02 -10.79 -3.69
C LEU A 41 6.73 -9.83 -2.73
N ARG A 42 6.98 -10.21 -1.48
CA ARG A 42 7.70 -9.34 -0.54
C ARG A 42 9.20 -9.26 -0.87
N PRO A 43 9.89 -8.17 -0.53
CA PRO A 43 11.32 -8.03 -0.79
C PRO A 43 12.15 -9.23 -0.27
N GLY A 44 13.14 -9.63 -1.07
CA GLY A 44 14.05 -10.75 -0.76
C GLY A 44 13.61 -12.12 -1.30
N THR A 45 12.44 -12.22 -1.92
CA THR A 45 11.99 -13.45 -2.60
C THR A 45 12.40 -13.49 -4.07
N THR A 46 12.25 -14.67 -4.68
CA THR A 46 12.43 -14.84 -6.13
C THR A 46 11.36 -14.05 -6.88
N GLU A 47 10.08 -14.22 -6.58
CA GLU A 47 8.98 -13.58 -7.29
C GLU A 47 9.08 -12.04 -7.23
N HIS A 48 9.50 -11.47 -6.09
CA HIS A 48 9.79 -10.04 -5.99
C HIS A 48 10.90 -9.60 -6.96
N SER A 49 11.97 -10.37 -7.03
CA SER A 49 13.10 -10.07 -7.93
C SER A 49 12.71 -10.18 -9.41
N TRP A 50 11.78 -11.05 -9.76
CA TRP A 50 11.27 -11.16 -11.13
C TRP A 50 10.30 -10.03 -11.48
N MET A 51 9.46 -9.62 -10.52
CA MET A 51 8.42 -8.62 -10.75
C MET A 51 8.93 -7.18 -10.65
N PHE A 52 9.72 -6.84 -9.62
CA PHE A 52 10.01 -5.44 -9.25
C PHE A 52 11.46 -5.00 -9.43
N ARG A 53 12.39 -5.90 -9.76
CA ARG A 53 13.82 -5.59 -9.78
C ARG A 53 14.13 -4.47 -10.78
N GLY A 54 14.68 -3.37 -10.27
CA GLY A 54 15.03 -2.18 -11.07
C GLY A 54 13.84 -1.29 -11.41
N LEU A 55 12.63 -1.65 -10.98
CA LEU A 55 11.40 -0.90 -11.20
C LEU A 55 10.84 -0.29 -9.91
N ALA A 56 11.04 -0.90 -8.74
CA ALA A 56 10.57 -0.32 -7.48
C ALA A 56 11.29 1.02 -7.18
N THR A 57 10.53 2.10 -6.99
CA THR A 57 11.03 3.41 -6.55
C THR A 57 10.98 3.55 -5.03
N SER A 58 10.12 2.79 -4.36
CA SER A 58 10.03 2.71 -2.90
C SER A 58 9.46 1.38 -2.45
N GLU A 59 9.98 0.86 -1.34
CA GLU A 59 9.50 -0.35 -0.68
C GLU A 59 9.34 -0.05 0.82
N LEU A 60 8.12 0.23 1.26
CA LEU A 60 7.85 0.65 2.63
C LEU A 60 7.16 -0.45 3.43
N PRO A 61 7.74 -0.93 4.54
CA PRO A 61 7.05 -1.85 5.43
C PRO A 61 5.72 -1.27 5.91
N ALA A 62 4.66 -2.07 5.78
CA ALA A 62 3.30 -1.67 6.07
C ALA A 62 2.46 -2.80 6.65
N VAL A 63 1.33 -2.43 7.26
CA VAL A 63 0.37 -3.34 7.87
C VAL A 63 -1.01 -3.07 7.30
N LEU A 64 -1.60 -4.11 6.72
CA LEU A 64 -3.02 -4.13 6.38
C LEU A 64 -3.81 -4.57 7.61
N HIS A 65 -4.72 -3.71 8.06
CA HIS A 65 -5.67 -4.03 9.13
C HIS A 65 -6.94 -4.66 8.54
N ASP A 66 -7.74 -5.29 9.42
CA ASP A 66 -9.01 -5.92 9.06
C ASP A 66 -8.82 -7.02 8.00
N ALA A 67 -7.80 -7.85 8.22
CA ALA A 67 -7.43 -8.96 7.36
C ALA A 67 -6.69 -10.07 8.13
N GLU A 68 -6.90 -11.31 7.72
CA GLU A 68 -6.21 -12.50 8.24
C GLU A 68 -5.46 -13.20 7.11
N LEU A 69 -4.31 -13.82 7.41
CA LEU A 69 -3.47 -14.48 6.42
C LEU A 69 -3.62 -15.99 6.50
N TYR A 70 -3.75 -16.64 5.35
CA TYR A 70 -3.85 -18.10 5.22
C TYR A 70 -2.79 -18.63 4.25
N GLU A 71 -2.38 -19.88 4.46
CA GLU A 71 -1.74 -20.67 3.40
C GLU A 71 -2.79 -20.92 2.31
N GLY A 72 -2.58 -20.35 1.13
CA GLY A 72 -3.35 -20.68 -0.06
C GLY A 72 -2.68 -21.81 -0.85
N PRO A 73 -3.38 -22.36 -1.87
CA PRO A 73 -2.89 -23.51 -2.63
C PRO A 73 -1.57 -23.22 -3.37
N ASP A 74 -1.46 -22.05 -4.00
CA ASP A 74 -0.28 -21.64 -4.78
C ASP A 74 0.51 -20.50 -4.11
N PHE A 75 -0.21 -19.57 -3.48
CA PHE A 75 0.34 -18.38 -2.82
C PHE A 75 -0.44 -18.06 -1.54
N PRO A 76 0.13 -17.34 -0.56
CA PRO A 76 -0.63 -16.93 0.61
C PRO A 76 -1.82 -16.03 0.23
N CYS A 77 -2.94 -16.21 0.93
CA CYS A 77 -4.16 -15.45 0.68
C CYS A 77 -4.54 -14.62 1.90
N ALA A 78 -4.76 -13.31 1.70
CA ALA A 78 -5.35 -12.45 2.71
C ALA A 78 -6.88 -12.48 2.61
N VAL A 79 -7.55 -12.78 3.72
CA VAL A 79 -9.01 -12.77 3.85
C VAL A 79 -9.43 -11.50 4.59
N ALA A 80 -10.38 -10.75 4.04
CA ALA A 80 -10.94 -9.58 4.72
C ALA A 80 -11.64 -9.99 6.02
N LYS A 81 -11.27 -9.35 7.14
CA LYS A 81 -11.85 -9.63 8.46
C LYS A 81 -12.14 -8.33 9.21
N PRO A 82 -13.32 -7.73 9.02
CA PRO A 82 -13.66 -6.46 9.68
C PRO A 82 -13.48 -6.53 11.20
N ASN A 83 -12.78 -5.54 11.77
CA ASN A 83 -12.45 -5.43 13.19
C ASN A 83 -11.54 -6.56 13.72
N GLY A 84 -10.77 -7.22 12.85
CA GLY A 84 -9.98 -8.39 13.21
C GLY A 84 -8.72 -8.59 12.37
N GLY A 85 -7.67 -9.12 13.02
CA GLY A 85 -6.45 -9.52 12.33
C GLY A 85 -5.59 -8.35 11.82
N ARG A 86 -4.43 -8.71 11.30
CA ARG A 86 -3.50 -7.83 10.60
C ARG A 86 -2.60 -8.67 9.72
N VAL A 87 -2.22 -8.13 8.57
CA VAL A 87 -1.28 -8.74 7.64
C VAL A 87 -0.10 -7.79 7.44
N ARG A 88 1.12 -8.31 7.62
CA ARG A 88 2.37 -7.57 7.39
C ARG A 88 2.82 -7.75 5.95
N GLY A 89 3.32 -6.66 5.39
CA GLY A 89 3.81 -6.62 4.02
C GLY A 89 4.57 -5.34 3.74
N GLU A 90 4.65 -5.01 2.46
CA GLU A 90 5.31 -3.82 1.96
C GLU A 90 4.41 -3.12 0.96
N ALA A 91 4.35 -1.80 1.02
CA ALA A 91 3.79 -0.96 -0.03
C ALA A 91 4.90 -0.65 -1.04
N ILE A 92 4.74 -1.16 -2.26
CA ILE A 92 5.70 -1.03 -3.35
C ILE A 92 5.22 0.07 -4.30
N GLN A 93 6.02 1.11 -4.47
CA GLN A 93 5.78 2.16 -5.47
C GLN A 93 6.59 1.86 -6.72
N VAL A 94 6.00 2.11 -7.89
CA VAL A 94 6.66 2.02 -9.19
C VAL A 94 6.51 3.34 -9.97
N PRO A 95 7.36 3.60 -10.97
CA PRO A 95 7.23 4.76 -11.84
C PRO A 95 5.92 4.77 -12.63
N ASP A 96 5.46 5.98 -12.89
CA ASP A 96 4.25 6.29 -13.63
C ASP A 96 4.21 5.69 -15.05
N ASP A 97 5.36 5.60 -15.73
CA ASP A 97 5.50 5.15 -17.12
C ASP A 97 5.44 3.62 -17.28
N VAL A 98 5.67 2.86 -16.20
CA VAL A 98 5.57 1.39 -16.18
C VAL A 98 4.36 0.88 -15.39
N TYR A 99 3.59 1.79 -14.78
CA TYR A 99 2.55 1.44 -13.82
C TYR A 99 1.49 0.49 -14.40
N ASP A 100 0.97 0.80 -15.59
CA ASP A 100 -0.12 0.03 -16.21
C ASP A 100 0.36 -1.37 -16.63
N GLU A 101 1.61 -1.47 -17.11
CA GLU A 101 2.25 -2.76 -17.44
C GLU A 101 2.47 -3.60 -16.18
N MET A 102 2.95 -2.98 -15.10
CA MET A 102 3.12 -3.63 -13.80
C MET A 102 1.78 -4.15 -13.25
N LEU A 103 0.74 -3.32 -13.31
CA LEU A 103 -0.59 -3.69 -12.85
C LEU A 103 -1.15 -4.86 -13.65
N ALA A 104 -1.02 -4.85 -14.98
CA ALA A 104 -1.44 -5.94 -15.83
C ALA A 104 -0.64 -7.23 -15.58
N GLY A 105 0.67 -7.13 -15.32
CA GLY A 105 1.51 -8.27 -14.97
C GLY A 105 1.12 -8.90 -13.63
N LEU A 106 0.83 -8.07 -12.63
CA LEU A 106 0.29 -8.52 -11.34
C LEU A 106 -1.08 -9.19 -11.50
N ASP A 107 -1.99 -8.59 -12.29
CA ASP A 107 -3.31 -9.16 -12.57
C ASP A 107 -3.19 -10.55 -13.21
N GLN A 108 -2.31 -10.68 -14.21
CA GLN A 108 -2.08 -11.95 -14.89
C GLN A 108 -1.52 -13.02 -13.95
N MET A 109 -0.51 -12.67 -13.14
CA MET A 109 0.12 -13.60 -12.20
C MET A 109 -0.87 -14.07 -11.11
N MET A 110 -1.78 -13.18 -10.69
CA MET A 110 -2.81 -13.50 -9.69
C MET A 110 -4.07 -14.14 -10.30
N ASP A 111 -4.08 -14.43 -11.61
CA ASP A 111 -5.25 -14.88 -12.37
C ASP A 111 -6.50 -14.01 -12.11
N TYR A 112 -6.27 -12.70 -11.92
CA TYR A 112 -7.33 -11.73 -11.67
C TYR A 112 -7.91 -11.22 -12.98
N SER A 113 -9.24 -11.19 -13.06
CA SER A 113 -9.98 -10.51 -14.11
C SER A 113 -11.26 -9.87 -13.53
N PRO A 114 -11.55 -8.59 -13.86
CA PRO A 114 -12.74 -7.93 -13.36
C PRO A 114 -14.03 -8.69 -13.75
N GLY A 115 -14.88 -8.96 -12.76
CA GLY A 115 -16.18 -9.61 -12.98
C GLY A 115 -16.13 -11.13 -13.19
N ASN A 116 -14.97 -11.78 -13.06
CA ASN A 116 -14.88 -13.24 -13.09
C ASN A 116 -15.40 -13.85 -11.77
N PRO A 117 -16.55 -14.56 -11.77
CA PRO A 117 -17.09 -15.17 -10.56
C PRO A 117 -16.27 -16.36 -10.04
N GLY A 118 -15.36 -16.90 -10.86
CA GLY A 118 -14.45 -17.99 -10.49
C GLY A 118 -13.09 -17.52 -9.97
N ALA A 119 -12.83 -16.21 -9.91
CA ALA A 119 -11.55 -15.71 -9.45
C ALA A 119 -11.31 -16.05 -7.97
N ALA A 120 -10.10 -16.52 -7.65
CA ALA A 120 -9.70 -16.80 -6.28
C ALA A 120 -9.46 -15.52 -5.47
N VAL A 121 -9.08 -14.45 -6.16
CA VAL A 121 -8.81 -13.13 -5.56
C VAL A 121 -9.54 -12.00 -6.27
N GLU A 122 -9.74 -10.91 -5.55
CA GLU A 122 -10.17 -9.61 -6.07
C GLU A 122 -9.13 -8.54 -5.77
N ARG A 123 -8.94 -7.59 -6.69
CA ARG A 123 -8.08 -6.42 -6.50
C ARG A 123 -8.90 -5.26 -5.94
N VAL A 124 -8.55 -4.80 -4.75
CA VAL A 124 -9.27 -3.74 -4.03
C VAL A 124 -8.35 -2.64 -3.53
N ALA A 125 -8.89 -1.43 -3.41
CA ALA A 125 -8.24 -0.31 -2.74
C ALA A 125 -8.36 -0.49 -1.22
N ARG A 126 -7.25 -0.48 -0.48
CA ARG A 126 -7.28 -0.51 1.00
C ARG A 126 -6.23 0.41 1.58
N GLU A 127 -6.55 0.99 2.73
CA GLU A 127 -5.56 1.69 3.54
C GLU A 127 -4.64 0.67 4.22
N VAL A 128 -3.33 0.93 4.13
CA VAL A 128 -2.28 0.24 4.86
C VAL A 128 -1.51 1.24 5.71
N ARG A 129 -1.09 0.82 6.90
CA ARG A 129 -0.33 1.65 7.83
C ARG A 129 1.15 1.34 7.70
N THR A 130 1.93 2.31 7.23
CA THR A 130 3.39 2.20 7.13
C THR A 130 4.03 2.27 8.52
N THR A 131 5.25 1.75 8.67
CA THR A 131 5.97 1.75 9.97
C THR A 131 6.32 3.13 10.50
N ASN A 132 6.31 4.16 9.65
CA ASN A 132 6.44 5.57 10.04
C ASN A 132 5.11 6.18 10.55
N GLY A 133 4.02 5.41 10.62
CA GLY A 133 2.72 5.81 11.13
C GLY A 133 1.77 6.45 10.11
N ALA A 134 2.20 6.63 8.86
CA ALA A 134 1.31 7.14 7.81
C ALA A 134 0.29 6.07 7.36
N SER A 135 -0.87 6.53 6.91
CA SER A 135 -1.84 5.68 6.21
C SER A 135 -1.77 5.98 4.72
N VAL A 136 -1.63 4.93 3.92
CA VAL A 136 -1.50 5.03 2.46
C VAL A 136 -2.55 4.11 1.83
N THR A 137 -3.27 4.59 0.83
CA THR A 137 -4.14 3.70 0.03
C THR A 137 -3.27 2.91 -0.93
N ALA A 138 -3.47 1.59 -0.98
CA ALA A 138 -2.73 0.67 -1.83
C ALA A 138 -3.68 -0.32 -2.52
N TRP A 139 -3.27 -0.82 -3.68
CA TRP A 139 -3.91 -2.00 -4.26
C TRP A 139 -3.55 -3.24 -3.44
N VAL A 140 -4.55 -4.04 -3.11
CA VAL A 140 -4.43 -5.31 -2.40
C VAL A 140 -5.19 -6.38 -3.17
N TYR A 141 -4.56 -7.54 -3.36
CA TYR A 141 -5.28 -8.75 -3.78
C TYR A 141 -5.81 -9.45 -2.54
N LEU A 142 -7.12 -9.55 -2.38
CA LEU A 142 -7.78 -10.27 -1.28
C LEU A 142 -8.48 -11.50 -1.82
N ALA A 143 -8.63 -12.54 -1.00
CA ALA A 143 -9.46 -13.68 -1.33
C ALA A 143 -10.90 -13.22 -1.63
N THR A 144 -11.50 -13.70 -2.71
CA THR A 144 -12.93 -13.47 -2.97
C THR A 144 -13.77 -14.10 -1.87
N ALA A 145 -15.04 -13.69 -1.73
CA ALA A 145 -15.93 -14.24 -0.71
C ALA A 145 -16.02 -15.78 -0.72
N ARG A 146 -15.97 -16.39 -1.91
CA ARG A 146 -15.93 -17.85 -2.06
C ARG A 146 -14.65 -18.44 -1.47
N THR A 147 -13.49 -17.97 -1.93
CA THR A 147 -12.19 -18.47 -1.48
C THR A 147 -11.98 -18.19 0.01
N ALA A 148 -12.44 -17.04 0.51
CA ALA A 148 -12.46 -16.72 1.93
C ALA A 148 -13.24 -17.76 2.74
N ALA A 149 -14.47 -18.11 2.33
CA ALA A 149 -15.27 -19.12 3.02
C ALA A 149 -14.59 -20.50 3.04
N GLU A 150 -13.96 -20.91 1.94
CA GLU A 150 -13.20 -22.17 1.85
C GLU A 150 -11.98 -22.18 2.80
N LEU A 151 -11.21 -21.08 2.83
CA LEU A 151 -10.06 -20.89 3.71
C LEU A 151 -10.45 -20.80 5.19
N GLU A 152 -11.53 -20.10 5.52
CA GLU A 152 -12.03 -20.02 6.90
C GLU A 152 -12.52 -21.37 7.42
N ALA A 153 -13.10 -22.21 6.55
CA ALA A 153 -13.61 -23.52 6.93
C ALA A 153 -12.51 -24.58 7.10
N SER A 154 -11.45 -24.53 6.30
CA SER A 154 -10.48 -25.63 6.20
C SER A 154 -9.01 -25.22 5.99
N GLY A 155 -8.75 -23.95 5.72
CA GLY A 155 -7.41 -23.44 5.44
C GLY A 155 -6.55 -23.32 6.69
N ARG A 156 -5.22 -23.34 6.48
CA ARG A 156 -4.26 -23.12 7.56
C ARG A 156 -4.01 -21.63 7.74
N ARG A 157 -4.54 -21.06 8.82
CA ARG A 157 -4.29 -19.68 9.19
C ARG A 157 -2.84 -19.48 9.66
N ILE A 158 -2.21 -18.43 9.15
CA ILE A 158 -0.91 -17.92 9.60
C ILE A 158 -1.17 -16.87 10.68
N THR A 159 -1.15 -17.29 11.94
CA THR A 159 -1.54 -16.46 13.09
C THR A 159 -0.62 -15.26 13.32
N SER A 160 0.63 -15.34 12.87
CA SER A 160 1.58 -14.21 12.91
C SER A 160 1.14 -13.05 12.01
N GLY A 161 0.33 -13.33 10.98
CA GLY A 161 -0.03 -12.39 9.92
C GLY A 161 1.15 -12.02 9.03
N ASP A 162 2.22 -12.82 9.04
CA ASP A 162 3.48 -12.51 8.38
C ASP A 162 4.03 -13.75 7.67
N TRP A 163 3.99 -13.74 6.34
CA TRP A 163 4.42 -14.87 5.50
C TRP A 163 5.89 -15.27 5.69
N GLN A 164 6.76 -14.29 5.98
CA GLN A 164 8.20 -14.53 6.18
C GLN A 164 8.49 -15.12 7.57
N ASN A 165 7.55 -14.98 8.50
CA ASN A 165 7.63 -15.50 9.88
C ASN A 165 6.48 -16.49 10.17
N ARG A 166 6.14 -17.34 9.19
CA ARG A 166 5.05 -18.33 9.28
C ARG A 166 5.40 -19.56 10.11
#